data_AF-A0A251NJX0-F1
#
_entry.id   AF-A0A251NJX0-F1
#
_cell.length_a   1.000
_cell.length_b   1.000
_cell.length_c   1.000
_cell.angle_alpha   90.00
_cell.angle_beta   90.00
_cell.angle_gamma   90.00
#
_symmetry.space_group_name_H-M   'P 1'
#
loop_
_entity.id
_entity.type
_entity.pdbx_description
1 polymer ?
#
loop_
_entity_poly.entity_id
_entity_poly.type
_entity_poly.pdbx_seq_one_letter_code
_entity_poly.pdbx_strand_id
1 'polypeptide(L)'
;MASSLVQYNKTMKRTESRKSHPWWWDSHISPKNSKWLPENLEEMDRSIKRMLKLIEEDGDSFAKKAEMYYQKRPELIAHVEEFYRLYRSLAERYDHVTGELRKNVTLDLQSQSSCLSDIGSELPSAWPSPDVQPQRLGRRRSGPRAAGFDFFLGPGVSSSDNYQKEGDESSSLTDSEPESDDSSVNNYSTPLGNGGDHGQMRKIIELEIDLREVKEKLRMQQEDNADSSFTDSKTDHSEGFSAKIAEYEQELTTANEKLRNSEEEIARLNIKLKRYESSELNNGFDAALETSKQKEAKRDEGEQDIEINEMSDVHKSVGGPEEVQDPDSKMEALMKELKITKDRLQISEKEIASLRHQLESNKASEEIQRLQGQLESANKDISMWRAKLNTEKREVSKLQERITRLKSSLSDRDHEVMDLKIAVSDAEEKIFPEKSQVKAEISRLQSERTHLEDQLRDWESRGRLLEDEIRQMKAGKTEMEERLNGKIEQLKEDILERSNQTENLNKTLDAMKIERDEINTKVVTLKAEASSRDDQINEMDKNLQQIQMEHQELLNGAEGARKLVEELTARAKELEEEIQRQRVTIMEGAEEKREVIRQLCFSLEHYRNGYHRLRQACMGNKQRVPVLAS
;
A
#
# COMPACT_ATOMS: atom_id res chain seq x y z
N MET A 1 21.79 -18.31 72.37
CA MET A 1 22.21 -19.58 71.73
C MET A 1 21.69 -19.54 70.30
N ALA A 2 22.53 -19.17 69.35
CA ALA A 2 23.30 -20.06 68.47
C ALA A 2 22.53 -20.38 67.16
N SER A 3 23.07 -19.79 66.10
CA SER A 3 22.89 -19.95 64.64
C SER A 3 22.34 -21.28 64.11
N SER A 4 21.50 -21.24 63.05
CA SER A 4 22.00 -21.48 61.68
C SER A 4 20.98 -21.17 60.58
N LEU A 5 21.49 -20.46 59.59
CA LEU A 5 21.01 -20.11 58.26
C LEU A 5 20.87 -21.33 57.33
N VAL A 6 19.72 -21.52 56.64
CA VAL A 6 19.66 -22.10 55.28
C VAL A 6 18.53 -21.45 54.48
N GLN A 7 18.92 -20.85 53.35
CA GLN A 7 18.08 -20.18 52.37
C GLN A 7 17.23 -21.17 51.54
N TYR A 8 16.00 -20.78 51.18
CA TYR A 8 15.38 -21.26 49.94
C TYR A 8 14.57 -20.15 49.27
N ASN A 9 15.23 -19.43 48.36
CA ASN A 9 14.59 -18.54 47.39
C ASN A 9 13.85 -19.39 46.35
N LYS A 10 12.53 -19.56 46.52
CA LYS A 10 11.67 -20.10 45.47
C LYS A 10 11.10 -18.94 44.66
N THR A 11 11.73 -18.68 43.52
CA THR A 11 11.20 -17.82 42.45
C THR A 11 9.80 -18.31 42.04
N MET A 12 8.77 -17.52 42.35
CA MET A 12 7.45 -17.71 41.73
C MET A 12 7.58 -17.35 40.25
N LYS A 13 7.69 -18.39 39.41
CA LYS A 13 7.50 -18.25 37.98
C LYS A 13 6.08 -17.74 37.73
N ARG A 14 6.02 -16.59 37.07
CA ARG A 14 4.88 -16.00 36.38
C ARG A 14 4.04 -17.12 35.72
N THR A 15 2.86 -17.37 36.27
CA THR A 15 1.84 -18.19 35.60
C THR A 15 1.32 -17.36 34.43
N GLU A 16 1.81 -17.67 33.24
CA GLU A 16 1.18 -17.25 31.99
C GLU A 16 -0.27 -17.74 32.01
N SER A 17 -1.20 -16.81 31.78
CA SER A 17 -2.61 -17.12 31.63
C SER A 17 -2.77 -18.05 30.44
N ARG A 18 -3.09 -19.32 30.72
CA ARG A 18 -3.63 -20.26 29.73
C ARG A 18 -4.90 -19.64 29.17
N LYS A 19 -4.80 -19.01 28.00
CA LYS A 19 -5.94 -18.68 27.14
C LYS A 19 -6.67 -19.99 26.86
N SER A 20 -7.85 -20.16 27.47
CA SER A 20 -8.73 -21.30 27.24
C SER A 20 -9.16 -21.29 25.78
N HIS A 21 -8.46 -22.10 24.97
CA HIS A 21 -8.88 -22.39 23.62
C HIS A 21 -10.17 -23.23 23.70
N PRO A 22 -11.15 -22.99 22.82
CA PRO A 22 -12.40 -23.76 22.83
C PRO A 22 -12.09 -25.27 22.76
N TRP A 23 -12.74 -26.05 23.61
CA TRP A 23 -12.60 -27.51 23.82
C TRP A 23 -12.49 -28.39 22.56
N TRP A 24 -12.97 -27.94 21.39
CA TRP A 24 -12.80 -28.65 20.12
C TRP A 24 -11.43 -28.44 19.46
N TRP A 25 -10.72 -27.35 19.78
CA TRP A 25 -9.33 -27.10 19.36
C TRP A 25 -8.36 -28.09 20.02
N ASP A 26 -8.65 -28.51 21.26
CA ASP A 26 -7.77 -29.41 22.02
C ASP A 26 -7.92 -30.88 21.60
N SER A 27 -9.07 -31.25 21.02
CA SER A 27 -9.40 -32.66 20.72
C SER A 27 -8.95 -33.15 19.33
N HIS A 28 -8.75 -32.25 18.35
CA HIS A 28 -8.38 -32.64 16.98
C HIS A 28 -7.01 -32.13 16.50
N ILE A 29 -6.32 -31.32 17.31
CA ILE A 29 -4.92 -30.92 17.07
C ILE A 29 -3.95 -31.66 18.00
N SER A 30 -4.45 -32.48 18.92
CA SER A 30 -3.60 -33.41 19.67
C SER A 30 -4.27 -34.76 19.88
N PRO A 31 -3.74 -35.77 19.18
CA PRO A 31 -3.46 -37.02 19.86
C PRO A 31 -1.99 -37.39 19.62
N LYS A 32 -1.15 -37.04 20.60
CA LYS A 32 0.23 -37.52 20.80
C LYS A 32 1.28 -37.01 19.78
N ASN A 33 1.92 -35.90 20.14
CA ASN A 33 3.28 -35.49 19.73
C ASN A 33 3.51 -35.03 18.28
N SER A 34 2.68 -34.13 17.75
CA SER A 34 2.94 -33.53 16.44
C SER A 34 3.72 -32.20 16.59
N LYS A 35 5.05 -32.27 16.65
CA LYS A 35 5.95 -31.10 16.68
C LYS A 35 6.02 -30.33 15.35
N TRP A 36 5.37 -30.84 14.30
CA TRP A 36 5.51 -30.35 12.93
C TRP A 36 5.10 -28.89 12.72
N LEU A 37 4.07 -28.37 13.42
CA LEU A 37 3.63 -26.99 13.24
C LEU A 37 4.63 -26.00 13.88
N PRO A 38 5.04 -26.17 15.16
CA PRO A 38 6.16 -25.41 15.72
C PRO A 38 7.45 -25.53 14.91
N GLU A 39 7.84 -26.74 14.48
CA GLU A 39 9.06 -26.98 13.69
C GLU A 39 9.00 -26.30 12.32
N ASN A 40 7.84 -26.32 11.66
CA ASN A 40 7.66 -25.66 10.36
C ASN A 40 7.64 -24.13 10.47
N LEU A 41 7.04 -23.59 11.54
CA LEU A 41 7.11 -22.15 11.84
C LEU A 41 8.55 -21.71 12.14
N GLU A 42 9.31 -22.51 12.88
CA GLU A 42 10.73 -22.25 13.16
C GLU A 42 11.58 -22.37 11.87
N GLU A 43 11.26 -23.29 10.96
CA GLU A 43 11.92 -23.43 9.66
C GLU A 43 11.64 -22.25 8.72
N MET A 44 10.39 -21.79 8.67
CA MET A 44 10.01 -20.59 7.93
C MET A 44 10.68 -19.33 8.50
N ASP A 45 10.72 -19.18 9.82
CA ASP A 45 11.44 -18.07 10.49
C ASP A 45 12.95 -18.10 10.21
N ARG A 46 13.58 -19.29 10.26
CA ARG A 46 14.97 -19.48 9.83
C ARG A 46 15.19 -19.12 8.37
N SER A 47 14.23 -19.41 7.49
CA SER A 47 14.30 -19.04 6.06
C SER A 47 14.20 -17.52 5.86
N ILE A 48 13.29 -16.86 6.57
CA ILE A 48 13.13 -15.39 6.53
C ILE A 48 14.40 -14.68 7.02
N LYS A 49 15.01 -15.16 8.11
CA LYS A 49 16.27 -14.62 8.62
C LYS A 49 17.44 -14.78 7.64
N ARG A 50 17.50 -15.91 6.91
CA ARG A 50 18.48 -16.11 5.83
C ARG A 50 18.26 -15.12 4.68
N MET A 51 17.02 -14.90 4.25
CA MET A 51 16.68 -13.94 3.20
C MET A 51 17.01 -12.50 3.59
N LEU A 52 16.68 -12.09 4.82
CA LEU A 52 17.01 -10.75 5.32
C LEU A 52 18.52 -10.51 5.32
N LYS A 53 19.30 -11.50 5.74
CA LYS A 53 20.77 -11.42 5.75
C LYS A 53 21.36 -11.24 4.35
N LEU A 54 20.74 -11.80 3.31
CA LEU A 54 21.17 -11.59 1.91
C LEU A 54 20.88 -10.18 1.38
N ILE A 55 20.03 -9.43 2.07
CA ILE A 55 19.61 -8.06 1.70
C ILE A 55 20.37 -7.01 2.53
N GLU A 56 20.77 -7.33 3.77
CA GLU A 56 21.30 -6.38 4.77
C GLU A 56 22.84 -6.16 4.70
N GLU A 57 23.52 -6.52 3.60
CA GLU A 57 24.99 -6.33 3.52
C GLU A 57 25.39 -4.93 3.02
N ASP A 58 26.15 -4.22 3.88
CA ASP A 58 26.68 -2.86 3.67
C ASP A 58 27.71 -2.80 2.54
N GLY A 59 27.28 -2.33 1.37
CA GLY A 59 28.19 -1.87 0.33
C GLY A 59 28.61 -0.43 0.59
N ASP A 60 29.86 -0.21 1.03
CA ASP A 60 30.45 1.13 1.24
C ASP A 60 30.43 2.03 -0.02
N SER A 61 30.10 1.48 -1.20
CA SER A 61 29.97 2.19 -2.47
C SER A 61 28.85 1.60 -3.34
N PHE A 62 28.18 2.45 -4.12
CA PHE A 62 27.03 2.09 -4.97
C PHE A 62 27.35 0.98 -5.99
N ALA A 63 28.52 1.03 -6.61
CA ALA A 63 28.95 0.01 -7.57
C ALA A 63 29.08 -1.37 -6.92
N LYS A 64 29.63 -1.41 -5.70
CA LYS A 64 29.77 -2.64 -4.90
C LYS A 64 28.41 -3.17 -4.44
N LYS A 65 27.46 -2.28 -4.10
CA LYS A 65 26.07 -2.65 -3.77
C LYS A 65 25.33 -3.27 -4.95
N ALA A 66 25.52 -2.72 -6.17
CA ALA A 66 24.92 -3.27 -7.38
C ALA A 66 25.54 -4.63 -7.76
N GLU A 67 26.87 -4.76 -7.67
CA GLU A 67 27.57 -6.03 -7.92
C GLU A 67 27.13 -7.12 -6.93
N MET A 68 27.10 -6.80 -5.63
CA MET A 68 26.60 -7.71 -4.59
C MET A 68 25.14 -8.08 -4.81
N TYR A 69 24.29 -7.15 -5.22
CA TYR A 69 22.89 -7.45 -5.54
C TYR A 69 22.77 -8.50 -6.66
N TYR A 70 23.52 -8.36 -7.76
CA TYR A 70 23.46 -9.33 -8.85
C TYR A 70 24.07 -10.69 -8.47
N GLN A 71 25.08 -10.72 -7.60
CA GLN A 71 25.65 -11.97 -7.08
C GLN A 71 24.72 -12.68 -6.08
N LYS A 72 24.00 -11.93 -5.24
CA LYS A 72 23.10 -12.46 -4.20
C LYS A 72 21.68 -12.74 -4.68
N ARG A 73 21.27 -12.16 -5.81
CA ARG A 73 19.94 -12.35 -6.40
C ARG A 73 19.58 -13.81 -6.66
N PRO A 74 20.46 -14.67 -7.21
CA PRO A 74 20.17 -16.10 -7.37
C PRO A 74 19.97 -16.83 -6.03
N GLU A 75 20.79 -16.54 -5.02
CA GLU A 75 20.69 -17.12 -3.67
C GLU A 75 19.38 -16.71 -2.98
N LEU A 76 18.98 -15.45 -3.15
CA LEU A 76 17.73 -14.92 -2.60
C LEU A 76 16.52 -15.57 -3.28
N ILE A 77 16.53 -15.72 -4.60
CA ILE A 77 15.47 -16.40 -5.35
C ILE A 77 15.33 -17.85 -4.87
N ALA A 78 16.45 -18.57 -4.70
CA ALA A 78 16.42 -19.95 -4.20
C ALA A 78 15.81 -20.07 -2.79
N HIS A 79 16.10 -19.13 -1.88
CA HIS A 79 15.47 -19.11 -0.56
C HIS A 79 13.98 -18.72 -0.59
N VAL A 80 13.57 -17.85 -1.50
CA VAL A 80 12.15 -17.52 -1.70
C VAL A 80 11.38 -18.73 -2.24
N GLU A 81 11.95 -19.47 -3.18
CA GLU A 81 11.38 -20.71 -3.71
C GLU A 81 11.26 -21.79 -2.62
N GLU A 82 12.29 -21.97 -1.80
CA GLU A 82 12.27 -22.89 -0.66
C GLU A 82 11.20 -22.49 0.38
N PHE A 83 11.11 -21.21 0.70
CA PHE A 83 10.08 -20.67 1.60
C PHE A 83 8.67 -20.91 1.06
N TYR A 84 8.43 -20.66 -0.23
CA TYR A 84 7.14 -20.92 -0.86
C TYR A 84 6.78 -22.41 -0.84
N ARG A 85 7.75 -23.30 -1.06
CA ARG A 85 7.55 -24.76 -0.96
C ARG A 85 7.15 -25.18 0.47
N LEU A 86 7.79 -24.60 1.49
CA LEU A 86 7.45 -24.85 2.90
C LEU A 86 6.03 -24.36 3.23
N TYR A 87 5.68 -23.15 2.79
CA TYR A 87 4.35 -22.58 2.95
C TYR A 87 3.28 -23.43 2.26
N ARG A 88 3.53 -23.88 1.03
CA ARG A 88 2.61 -24.75 0.28
C ARG A 88 2.36 -26.07 1.02
N SER A 89 3.42 -26.70 1.51
CA SER A 89 3.35 -27.94 2.30
C SER A 89 2.60 -27.75 3.63
N LEU A 90 2.73 -26.58 4.25
CA LEU A 90 1.98 -26.24 5.46
C LEU A 90 0.47 -26.08 5.16
N ALA A 91 0.14 -25.32 4.12
CA ALA A 91 -1.24 -25.10 3.69
C ALA A 91 -1.94 -26.42 3.31
N GLU A 92 -1.24 -27.30 2.57
CA GLU A 92 -1.75 -28.62 2.24
C GLU A 92 -2.04 -29.43 3.50
N ARG A 93 -1.11 -29.49 4.46
CA ARG A 93 -1.35 -30.23 5.72
C ARG A 93 -2.49 -29.65 6.54
N TYR A 94 -2.65 -28.32 6.55
CA TYR A 94 -3.79 -27.67 7.19
C TYR A 94 -5.12 -28.04 6.51
N ASP A 95 -5.17 -28.07 5.18
CA ASP A 95 -6.35 -28.48 4.41
C ASP A 95 -6.69 -29.96 4.64
N HIS A 96 -5.69 -30.83 4.81
CA HIS A 96 -5.90 -32.24 5.16
C HIS A 96 -6.53 -32.37 6.55
N VAL A 97 -5.99 -31.69 7.57
CA VAL A 97 -6.52 -31.74 8.95
C VAL A 97 -7.93 -31.14 9.01
N THR A 98 -8.15 -29.99 8.37
CA THR A 98 -9.46 -29.32 8.35
C THR A 98 -10.48 -30.09 7.49
N GLY A 99 -10.01 -30.77 6.44
CA GLY A 99 -10.80 -31.66 5.61
C GLY A 99 -11.21 -32.94 6.35
N GLU A 100 -10.30 -33.54 7.11
CA GLU A 100 -10.60 -34.69 7.98
C GLU A 100 -11.55 -34.31 9.12
N LEU A 101 -11.36 -33.14 9.74
CA LEU A 101 -12.29 -32.63 10.76
C LEU A 101 -13.72 -32.51 10.21
N ARG A 102 -13.89 -31.96 9.01
CA ARG A 102 -15.21 -31.86 8.36
C ARG A 102 -15.83 -33.22 8.06
N LYS A 103 -15.02 -34.22 7.66
CA LYS A 103 -15.51 -35.59 7.45
C LYS A 103 -15.95 -36.24 8.76
N ASN A 104 -15.19 -36.05 9.84
CA ASN A 104 -15.51 -36.60 11.15
C ASN A 104 -16.78 -35.97 11.76
N VAL A 105 -16.94 -34.65 11.67
CA VAL A 105 -18.16 -33.96 12.12
C VAL A 105 -19.40 -34.37 11.31
N THR A 106 -19.24 -34.61 10.00
CA THR A 106 -20.33 -35.08 9.14
C THR A 106 -20.71 -36.54 9.45
N LEU A 107 -19.74 -37.39 9.78
CA LEU A 107 -19.98 -38.78 10.18
C LEU A 107 -20.68 -38.90 11.54
N ASP A 108 -20.40 -37.98 12.48
CA ASP A 108 -21.01 -37.99 13.81
C ASP A 108 -22.48 -37.54 13.79
N LEU A 109 -22.80 -36.53 12.96
CA LEU A 109 -24.18 -36.06 12.74
C LEU A 109 -25.07 -37.10 12.03
N GLN A 110 -24.48 -37.94 11.18
CA GLN A 110 -25.22 -38.98 10.47
C GLN A 110 -25.50 -40.21 11.35
N SER A 111 -24.77 -40.39 12.46
CA SER A 111 -25.03 -41.48 13.44
C SER A 111 -26.11 -41.12 14.48
N GLN A 112 -26.45 -39.84 14.63
CA GLN A 112 -27.47 -39.37 15.59
C GLN A 112 -28.80 -38.93 14.96
N SER A 113 -28.94 -38.89 13.63
CA SER A 113 -30.16 -38.40 12.95
C SER A 113 -31.26 -39.47 12.75
N SER A 114 -31.38 -40.47 13.63
CA SER A 114 -32.44 -41.49 13.57
C SER A 114 -33.37 -41.51 14.79
N CYS A 115 -33.45 -40.42 15.56
CA CYS A 115 -34.45 -40.24 16.61
C CYS A 115 -34.73 -38.75 16.79
N LEU A 116 -36.02 -38.42 16.97
CA LEU A 116 -36.59 -37.09 17.27
C LEU A 116 -37.04 -36.27 16.04
N SER A 117 -38.12 -36.76 15.42
CA SER A 117 -39.17 -35.87 14.89
C SER A 117 -40.15 -35.56 16.04
N ASP A 118 -40.15 -34.35 16.57
CA ASP A 118 -41.37 -33.58 16.94
C ASP A 118 -40.99 -32.24 17.60
N ILE A 119 -41.92 -31.28 17.57
CA ILE A 119 -41.88 -29.89 18.07
C ILE A 119 -41.28 -28.84 17.11
N GLY A 120 -42.19 -28.05 16.54
CA GLY A 120 -41.93 -26.82 15.82
C GLY A 120 -41.92 -25.58 16.71
N SER A 121 -41.23 -24.52 16.27
CA SER A 121 -41.79 -23.17 16.09
C SER A 121 -40.75 -22.24 15.45
N GLU A 122 -41.09 -21.78 14.23
CA GLU A 122 -40.95 -20.43 13.67
C GLU A 122 -39.67 -19.59 13.86
N LEU A 123 -39.01 -19.27 12.72
CA LEU A 123 -38.78 -17.91 12.19
C LEU A 123 -38.04 -18.01 10.82
N PRO A 124 -38.11 -16.98 9.94
CA PRO A 124 -38.50 -17.16 8.56
C PRO A 124 -37.34 -17.18 7.57
N SER A 125 -37.46 -18.07 6.60
CA SER A 125 -36.75 -18.07 5.33
C SER A 125 -37.26 -16.97 4.40
N ALA A 126 -36.36 -16.14 3.92
CA ALA A 126 -36.49 -15.52 2.61
C ALA A 126 -35.09 -15.46 2.02
N TRP A 127 -34.82 -16.26 1.00
CA TRP A 127 -34.15 -15.90 -0.25
C TRP A 127 -34.56 -16.98 -1.27
N PRO A 128 -35.22 -16.62 -2.39
CA PRO A 128 -35.64 -17.59 -3.38
C PRO A 128 -34.49 -17.90 -4.35
N SER A 129 -34.25 -19.19 -4.57
CA SER A 129 -33.71 -19.70 -5.84
C SER A 129 -34.87 -20.19 -6.70
N PRO A 130 -34.82 -20.01 -8.03
CA PRO A 130 -35.35 -20.97 -8.99
C PRO A 130 -34.14 -21.71 -9.61
N ASP A 131 -33.88 -22.97 -9.25
CA ASP A 131 -34.53 -24.19 -9.72
C ASP A 131 -34.07 -24.63 -11.12
N VAL A 132 -33.08 -25.55 -11.15
CA VAL A 132 -32.99 -26.68 -12.10
C VAL A 132 -32.31 -27.86 -11.38
N GLN A 133 -33.06 -28.96 -11.23
CA GLN A 133 -32.66 -30.26 -10.66
C GLN A 133 -31.78 -31.12 -11.61
N PRO A 134 -31.20 -32.25 -11.14
CA PRO A 134 -29.85 -32.69 -11.47
C PRO A 134 -29.76 -34.00 -12.27
N GLN A 135 -28.63 -34.24 -12.93
CA GLN A 135 -28.15 -35.59 -13.22
C GLN A 135 -26.69 -35.79 -12.77
N ARG A 136 -26.50 -36.92 -12.11
CA ARG A 136 -25.27 -37.43 -11.49
C ARG A 136 -24.16 -37.67 -12.52
N LEU A 137 -22.90 -37.35 -12.17
CA LEU A 137 -21.80 -38.31 -11.95
C LEU A 137 -20.46 -37.55 -11.85
N GLY A 138 -19.64 -37.96 -10.89
CA GLY A 138 -18.52 -37.18 -10.38
C GLY A 138 -17.24 -37.20 -11.19
N ARG A 139 -16.48 -36.11 -11.06
CA ARG A 139 -15.04 -36.05 -10.79
C ARG A 139 -14.72 -34.62 -10.42
N ARG A 140 -14.17 -34.39 -9.21
CA ARG A 140 -13.69 -33.06 -8.81
C ARG A 140 -12.48 -32.71 -9.68
N ARG A 141 -12.64 -31.71 -10.54
CA ARG A 141 -11.52 -30.98 -11.16
C ARG A 141 -10.95 -29.99 -10.15
N SER A 142 -9.63 -29.92 -10.08
CA SER A 142 -8.85 -28.84 -9.48
C SER A 142 -9.25 -27.49 -10.09
N GLY A 143 -9.41 -26.47 -9.26
CA GLY A 143 -9.80 -25.12 -9.67
C GLY A 143 -8.75 -24.41 -10.56
N PRO A 144 -9.15 -23.35 -11.27
CA PRO A 144 -8.31 -22.66 -12.24
C PRO A 144 -7.18 -21.89 -11.55
N ARG A 145 -5.96 -22.20 -11.99
CA ARG A 145 -4.70 -21.48 -11.75
C ARG A 145 -4.84 -20.06 -12.33
N ALA A 146 -4.41 -19.05 -11.57
CA ALA A 146 -4.40 -17.66 -12.03
C ALA A 146 -3.49 -17.49 -13.26
N ALA A 147 -3.99 -16.80 -14.28
CA ALA A 147 -3.24 -16.44 -15.48
C ALA A 147 -2.21 -15.36 -15.14
N GLY A 148 -0.95 -15.56 -15.55
CA GLY A 148 0.11 -14.55 -15.40
C GLY A 148 1.51 -15.06 -15.05
N PHE A 149 1.78 -16.37 -15.10
CA PHE A 149 3.08 -16.93 -14.66
C PHE A 149 3.71 -17.94 -15.63
N ASP A 150 3.34 -17.91 -16.92
CA ASP A 150 3.90 -18.82 -17.94
C ASP A 150 5.10 -18.23 -18.70
N PHE A 151 5.73 -17.17 -18.18
CA PHE A 151 6.89 -16.52 -18.82
C PHE A 151 8.25 -16.83 -18.15
N PHE A 152 8.26 -17.45 -16.96
CA PHE A 152 9.51 -17.61 -16.19
C PHE A 152 10.09 -19.03 -16.10
N LEU A 153 9.41 -20.05 -16.62
CA LEU A 153 9.91 -21.43 -16.59
C LEU A 153 9.77 -22.06 -17.98
N GLY A 154 10.88 -22.11 -18.71
CA GLY A 154 10.96 -22.87 -19.96
C GLY A 154 10.71 -24.37 -19.74
N PRO A 155 10.18 -25.09 -20.74
CA PRO A 155 9.90 -26.51 -20.62
C PRO A 155 11.18 -27.34 -20.77
N GLY A 156 11.80 -27.69 -19.64
CA GLY A 156 12.91 -28.64 -19.54
C GLY A 156 12.43 -30.04 -19.13
N VAL A 157 12.61 -30.99 -20.03
CA VAL A 157 12.20 -32.40 -19.98
C VAL A 157 13.12 -33.27 -19.11
N SER A 158 12.57 -34.25 -18.38
CA SER A 158 13.13 -35.61 -18.10
C SER A 158 12.21 -36.37 -17.10
N SER A 159 11.91 -37.67 -17.16
CA SER A 159 12.31 -38.81 -18.01
C SER A 159 11.43 -40.05 -17.70
N SER A 160 11.39 -41.00 -18.65
CA SER A 160 10.89 -42.41 -18.62
C SER A 160 9.36 -42.64 -18.67
N ASP A 161 8.80 -43.55 -19.47
CA ASP A 161 9.35 -44.62 -20.33
C ASP A 161 8.34 -45.08 -21.40
N ASN A 162 8.88 -45.47 -22.56
CA ASN A 162 8.56 -46.66 -23.39
C ASN A 162 7.53 -46.68 -24.57
N TYR A 163 8.14 -46.95 -25.76
CA TYR A 163 7.76 -47.73 -26.98
C TYR A 163 7.22 -47.06 -28.27
N GLN A 164 8.06 -47.19 -29.33
CA GLN A 164 7.80 -47.54 -30.76
C GLN A 164 7.21 -46.45 -31.69
N LYS A 165 7.63 -46.21 -32.96
CA LYS A 165 8.50 -46.90 -33.94
C LYS A 165 8.70 -46.00 -35.21
N GLU A 166 9.93 -46.01 -35.77
CA GLU A 166 10.42 -45.86 -37.18
C GLU A 166 10.11 -44.67 -38.13
N GLY A 167 11.16 -44.33 -38.93
CA GLY A 167 11.13 -43.73 -40.28
C GLY A 167 11.97 -42.44 -40.43
N ASP A 168 13.28 -42.44 -40.70
CA ASP A 168 13.97 -42.48 -42.03
C ASP A 168 13.40 -41.44 -43.03
N GLU A 169 14.12 -40.53 -43.71
CA GLU A 169 15.43 -40.61 -44.39
C GLU A 169 16.08 -39.20 -44.59
N SER A 170 17.43 -39.13 -44.56
CA SER A 170 18.42 -38.46 -45.47
C SER A 170 18.12 -37.10 -46.17
N SER A 171 19.07 -36.22 -46.62
CA SER A 171 20.51 -35.90 -46.49
C SER A 171 20.84 -34.77 -47.51
N SER A 172 22.05 -34.17 -47.39
CA SER A 172 22.84 -33.33 -48.34
C SER A 172 22.50 -31.83 -48.42
N LEU A 173 23.37 -30.85 -48.13
CA LEU A 173 24.80 -30.50 -48.40
C LEU A 173 25.09 -29.82 -49.76
N THR A 174 25.95 -28.78 -49.66
CA THR A 174 26.68 -27.97 -50.66
C THR A 174 25.86 -26.92 -51.44
N ASP A 175 26.39 -25.78 -51.90
CA ASP A 175 27.57 -24.91 -51.70
C ASP A 175 27.46 -23.83 -52.81
N SER A 176 28.09 -22.66 -52.63
CA SER A 176 28.40 -21.60 -53.63
C SER A 176 27.50 -20.35 -53.72
N GLU A 177 28.12 -19.19 -53.41
CA GLU A 177 27.81 -17.85 -53.94
C GLU A 177 28.70 -17.53 -55.18
N PRO A 178 28.81 -16.30 -55.76
CA PRO A 178 28.07 -15.02 -55.59
C PRO A 178 27.78 -14.22 -56.89
N GLU A 179 27.11 -13.06 -56.70
CA GLU A 179 27.29 -11.73 -57.37
C GLU A 179 26.08 -11.05 -58.07
N SER A 180 25.95 -9.76 -57.70
CA SER A 180 25.43 -8.55 -58.38
C SER A 180 23.92 -8.22 -58.45
N ASP A 181 23.56 -7.24 -57.59
CA ASP A 181 22.93 -5.93 -57.82
C ASP A 181 21.52 -5.71 -58.44
N ASP A 182 20.75 -5.00 -57.59
CA ASP A 182 19.87 -3.83 -57.82
C ASP A 182 18.33 -3.98 -57.87
N SER A 183 17.71 -3.23 -56.95
CA SER A 183 16.33 -2.79 -56.83
C SER A 183 15.20 -3.82 -56.64
N SER A 184 14.51 -3.75 -55.51
CA SER A 184 13.10 -3.33 -55.44
C SER A 184 12.47 -3.61 -54.08
N VAL A 185 11.40 -2.85 -53.86
CA VAL A 185 10.77 -2.47 -52.62
C VAL A 185 9.66 -3.46 -52.25
N ASN A 186 9.62 -3.83 -50.97
CA ASN A 186 8.45 -4.19 -50.15
C ASN A 186 7.66 -5.46 -50.49
N ASN A 187 7.74 -6.47 -49.61
CA ASN A 187 6.66 -6.76 -48.66
C ASN A 187 7.03 -7.88 -47.67
N TYR A 188 6.76 -7.59 -46.40
CA TYR A 188 6.30 -8.49 -45.33
C TYR A 188 6.47 -10.00 -45.53
N SER A 189 7.29 -10.62 -44.68
CA SER A 189 6.79 -11.63 -43.71
C SER A 189 7.85 -12.03 -42.67
N THR A 190 7.45 -11.92 -41.40
CA THR A 190 7.65 -12.87 -40.30
C THR A 190 9.06 -13.40 -40.01
N PRO A 191 9.69 -13.00 -38.88
CA PRO A 191 10.84 -13.72 -38.35
C PRO A 191 10.40 -14.68 -37.24
N LEU A 192 10.54 -15.98 -37.50
CA LEU A 192 10.77 -16.95 -36.44
C LEU A 192 12.22 -17.43 -36.55
N GLY A 193 13.03 -17.18 -35.52
CA GLY A 193 14.33 -17.85 -35.36
C GLY A 193 15.52 -16.94 -35.07
N ASN A 194 15.69 -16.59 -33.79
CA ASN A 194 16.96 -16.64 -33.06
C ASN A 194 18.18 -15.88 -33.63
N GLY A 195 18.42 -14.65 -33.16
CA GLY A 195 19.72 -13.96 -33.36
C GLY A 195 19.76 -12.43 -33.25
N GLY A 196 18.63 -11.74 -33.08
CA GLY A 196 18.58 -10.26 -33.14
C GLY A 196 18.62 -9.51 -31.79
N ASP A 197 18.49 -10.20 -30.67
CA ASP A 197 18.13 -9.57 -29.38
C ASP A 197 19.28 -8.76 -28.76
N HIS A 198 20.53 -9.05 -29.13
CA HIS A 198 21.69 -8.31 -28.63
C HIS A 198 21.81 -6.90 -29.20
N GLY A 199 21.27 -6.64 -30.39
CA GLY A 199 21.30 -5.31 -31.02
C GLY A 199 20.28 -4.36 -30.38
N GLN A 200 19.07 -4.86 -30.14
CA GLN A 200 18.02 -4.12 -29.45
C GLN A 200 18.36 -3.91 -27.98
N MET A 201 18.90 -4.91 -27.30
CA MET A 201 19.39 -4.77 -25.93
C MET A 201 20.53 -3.74 -25.82
N ARG A 202 21.47 -3.70 -26.78
CA ARG A 202 22.49 -2.64 -26.82
C ARG A 202 21.87 -1.24 -27.01
N LYS A 203 20.88 -1.11 -27.89
CA LYS A 203 20.16 0.16 -28.11
C LYS A 203 19.41 0.61 -26.87
N ILE A 204 18.80 -0.32 -26.15
CA ILE A 204 18.10 -0.08 -24.88
C ILE A 204 19.09 0.37 -23.81
N ILE A 205 20.24 -0.32 -23.67
CA ILE A 205 21.29 0.06 -22.72
C ILE A 205 21.85 1.45 -23.05
N GLU A 206 22.07 1.77 -24.33
CA GLU A 206 22.57 3.07 -24.79
C GLU A 206 21.57 4.19 -24.46
N LEU A 207 20.28 3.98 -24.76
CA LEU A 207 19.21 4.92 -24.41
C LEU A 207 19.02 5.06 -22.89
N GLU A 208 19.23 4.00 -22.11
CA GLU A 208 19.19 4.06 -20.65
C GLU A 208 20.39 4.81 -20.05
N ILE A 209 21.55 4.77 -20.71
CA ILE A 209 22.73 5.58 -20.34
C ILE A 209 22.47 7.05 -20.65
N ASP A 210 21.99 7.36 -21.86
CA ASP A 210 21.67 8.73 -22.27
C ASP A 210 20.57 9.35 -21.38
N LEU A 211 19.54 8.57 -21.03
CA LEU A 211 18.47 9.01 -20.15
C LEU A 211 18.95 9.25 -18.72
N ARG A 212 19.95 8.47 -18.25
CA ARG A 212 20.63 8.74 -16.98
C ARG A 212 21.48 9.99 -17.04
N GLU A 213 22.21 10.21 -18.13
CA GLU A 213 23.06 11.39 -18.30
C GLU A 213 22.22 12.68 -18.37
N VAL A 214 21.08 12.67 -19.09
CA VAL A 214 20.14 13.79 -19.14
C VAL A 214 19.50 14.04 -17.78
N LYS A 215 19.15 12.97 -17.04
CA LYS A 215 18.59 13.08 -15.69
C LYS A 215 19.61 13.62 -14.68
N GLU A 216 20.88 13.24 -14.81
CA GLU A 216 21.96 13.78 -13.98
C GLU A 216 22.24 15.24 -14.33
N LYS A 217 22.24 15.60 -15.62
CA LYS A 217 22.35 17.02 -16.06
C LYS A 217 21.20 17.87 -15.50
N LEU A 218 19.98 17.33 -15.44
CA LEU A 218 18.84 18.00 -14.81
C LEU A 218 19.02 18.12 -13.28
N ARG A 219 19.58 17.09 -12.63
CA ARG A 219 19.88 17.11 -11.19
C ARG A 219 20.97 18.13 -10.85
N MET A 220 22.03 18.20 -11.64
CA MET A 220 23.10 19.19 -11.48
C MET A 220 22.58 20.61 -11.72
N GLN A 221 21.70 20.83 -12.70
CA GLN A 221 20.99 22.11 -12.87
C GLN A 221 20.08 22.46 -11.69
N GLN A 222 19.55 21.46 -10.99
CA GLN A 222 18.68 21.66 -9.83
C GLN A 222 19.47 21.89 -8.53
N GLU A 223 20.64 21.26 -8.39
CA GLU A 223 21.60 21.48 -7.29
C GLU A 223 22.30 22.84 -7.43
N ASP A 224 22.66 23.28 -8.65
CA ASP A 224 23.17 24.64 -8.92
C ASP A 224 22.16 25.75 -8.56
N ASN A 225 20.86 25.41 -8.49
CA ASN A 225 19.79 26.32 -8.06
C ASN A 225 19.48 26.26 -6.56
N ALA A 226 19.94 25.23 -5.84
CA ALA A 226 19.61 25.01 -4.43
C ALA A 226 20.68 25.57 -3.47
N ASP A 227 21.92 25.76 -3.94
CA ASP A 227 23.06 26.09 -3.06
C ASP A 227 23.26 27.61 -2.81
N SER A 228 22.28 28.44 -3.18
CA SER A 228 22.22 29.87 -2.84
C SER A 228 21.06 30.16 -1.89
N SER A 229 21.04 29.56 -0.70
CA SER A 229 20.22 30.09 0.39
C SER A 229 20.81 29.84 1.78
N PHE A 230 21.93 30.49 2.07
CA PHE A 230 22.25 30.85 3.44
C PHE A 230 23.05 32.16 3.47
N THR A 231 22.34 33.29 3.39
CA THR A 231 22.59 34.52 4.17
C THR A 231 21.66 35.64 3.68
N ASP A 232 20.71 35.99 4.55
CA ASP A 232 20.25 37.34 4.87
C ASP A 232 20.73 38.48 3.93
N SER A 233 19.92 38.82 2.92
CA SER A 233 19.66 40.18 2.41
C SER A 233 19.21 40.20 0.93
N LYS A 234 18.25 41.08 0.63
CA LYS A 234 17.87 41.68 -0.67
C LYS A 234 16.60 41.17 -1.36
N THR A 235 15.59 42.03 -1.24
CA THR A 235 14.31 42.13 -1.96
C THR A 235 14.45 42.41 -3.48
N ASP A 236 15.65 42.41 -4.08
CA ASP A 236 15.85 43.00 -5.41
C ASP A 236 15.84 42.03 -6.62
N HIS A 237 15.65 40.71 -6.42
CA HIS A 237 15.71 39.74 -7.54
C HIS A 237 14.36 39.13 -7.95
N SER A 238 13.31 39.26 -7.13
CA SER A 238 11.97 38.79 -7.50
C SER A 238 11.29 39.72 -8.50
N GLU A 239 11.58 41.02 -8.48
CA GLU A 239 11.00 41.99 -9.43
C GLU A 239 11.53 41.80 -10.86
N GLY A 240 12.77 41.32 -11.03
CA GLY A 240 13.37 41.15 -12.36
C GLY A 240 12.71 40.06 -13.20
N PHE A 241 12.33 38.92 -12.59
CA PHE A 241 11.63 37.86 -13.30
C PHE A 241 10.17 38.24 -13.58
N SER A 242 9.49 38.89 -12.62
CA SER A 242 8.14 39.40 -12.84
C SER A 242 8.08 40.47 -13.92
N ALA A 243 9.08 41.37 -13.98
CA ALA A 243 9.18 42.37 -15.04
C ALA A 243 9.41 41.73 -16.41
N LYS A 244 10.27 40.69 -16.49
CA LYS A 244 10.56 40.01 -17.76
C LYS A 244 9.39 39.16 -18.27
N ILE A 245 8.62 38.56 -17.37
CA ILE A 245 7.36 37.89 -17.71
C ILE A 245 6.35 38.90 -18.24
N ALA A 246 6.22 40.06 -17.58
CA ALA A 246 5.33 41.13 -18.05
C ALA A 246 5.77 41.70 -19.42
N GLU A 247 7.07 41.82 -19.68
CA GLU A 247 7.60 42.20 -21.00
C GLU A 247 7.22 41.17 -22.07
N TYR A 248 7.40 39.87 -21.82
CA TYR A 248 7.00 38.83 -22.77
C TYR A 248 5.48 38.76 -22.99
N GLU A 249 4.68 38.99 -21.96
CA GLU A 249 3.22 39.08 -22.09
C GLU A 249 2.82 40.30 -22.94
N GLN A 250 3.50 41.43 -22.77
CA GLN A 250 3.28 42.63 -23.58
C GLN A 250 3.74 42.42 -25.04
N GLU A 251 4.86 41.75 -25.27
CA GLU A 251 5.30 41.38 -26.62
C GLU A 251 4.29 40.42 -27.30
N LEU A 252 3.76 39.44 -26.57
CA LEU A 252 2.75 38.52 -27.07
C LEU A 252 1.46 39.24 -27.47
N THR A 253 0.99 40.19 -26.66
CA THR A 253 -0.22 40.96 -26.97
C THR A 253 -0.03 41.86 -28.19
N THR A 254 1.13 42.53 -28.33
CA THR A 254 1.42 43.34 -29.51
C THR A 254 1.60 42.50 -30.78
N ALA A 255 2.18 41.30 -30.68
CA ALA A 255 2.28 40.36 -31.80
C ALA A 255 0.91 39.84 -32.24
N ASN A 256 0.04 39.50 -31.29
CA ASN A 256 -1.33 39.07 -31.57
C ASN A 256 -2.17 40.19 -32.21
N GLU A 257 -2.00 41.44 -31.79
CA GLU A 257 -2.67 42.59 -32.42
C GLU A 257 -2.16 42.83 -33.85
N LYS A 258 -0.86 42.66 -34.10
CA LYS A 258 -0.28 42.71 -35.45
C LYS A 258 -0.81 41.58 -36.34
N LEU A 259 -0.93 40.37 -35.79
CA LEU A 259 -1.52 39.22 -36.50
C LEU A 259 -2.96 39.56 -36.90
N ARG A 260 -3.78 40.04 -35.94
CA ARG A 260 -5.18 40.44 -36.20
C ARG A 260 -5.28 41.51 -37.29
N ASN A 261 -4.42 42.54 -37.24
CA ASN A 261 -4.38 43.58 -38.27
C ASN A 261 -3.98 43.02 -39.65
N SER A 262 -3.04 42.07 -39.70
CA SER A 262 -2.65 41.41 -40.95
C SER A 262 -3.75 40.49 -41.50
N GLU A 263 -4.50 39.80 -40.63
CA GLU A 263 -5.66 39.01 -41.01
C GLU A 263 -6.78 39.89 -41.58
N GLU A 264 -7.03 41.05 -40.96
CA GLU A 264 -7.97 42.05 -41.48
C GLU A 264 -7.52 42.61 -42.84
N GLU A 265 -6.22 42.83 -43.04
CA GLU A 265 -5.67 43.28 -44.31
C GLU A 265 -5.77 42.20 -45.40
N ILE A 266 -5.49 40.94 -45.06
CA ILE A 266 -5.72 39.79 -45.95
C ILE A 266 -7.20 39.70 -46.33
N ALA A 267 -8.12 39.89 -45.37
CA ALA A 267 -9.55 39.91 -45.65
C ALA A 267 -9.93 41.05 -46.59
N ARG A 268 -9.38 42.26 -46.39
CA ARG A 268 -9.60 43.41 -47.29
C ARG A 268 -9.03 43.17 -48.69
N LEU A 269 -7.83 42.61 -48.80
CA LEU A 269 -7.20 42.26 -50.07
C LEU A 269 -7.99 41.17 -50.80
N ASN A 270 -8.49 40.16 -50.09
CA ASN A 270 -9.38 39.14 -50.65
C ASN A 270 -10.69 39.74 -51.19
N ILE A 271 -11.30 40.68 -50.46
CA ILE A 271 -12.49 41.40 -50.94
C ILE A 271 -12.16 42.22 -52.20
N LYS A 272 -10.95 42.79 -52.28
CA LYS A 272 -10.50 43.57 -53.44
C LYS A 272 -10.20 42.66 -54.64
N LEU A 273 -9.54 41.52 -54.44
CA LEU A 273 -9.30 40.47 -55.44
C LEU A 273 -10.60 39.93 -55.99
N LYS A 274 -11.55 39.57 -55.12
CA LYS A 274 -12.87 39.11 -55.52
C LYS A 274 -13.64 40.17 -56.32
N ARG A 275 -13.43 41.46 -56.02
CA ARG A 275 -13.97 42.57 -56.81
C ARG A 275 -13.29 42.73 -58.17
N TYR A 276 -11.98 42.50 -58.28
CA TYR A 276 -11.28 42.48 -59.58
C TYR A 276 -11.69 41.27 -60.42
N GLU A 277 -11.84 40.10 -59.80
CA GLU A 277 -12.32 38.87 -60.44
C GLU A 277 -13.79 39.02 -60.89
N SER A 278 -14.61 39.72 -60.11
CA SER A 278 -15.97 40.12 -60.52
C SER A 278 -15.98 41.24 -61.57
N SER A 279 -14.91 42.06 -61.66
CA SER A 279 -14.75 43.12 -62.66
C SER A 279 -14.18 42.59 -63.98
N GLU A 280 -13.39 41.52 -63.97
CA GLU A 280 -12.96 40.78 -65.16
C GLU A 280 -14.14 40.02 -65.79
N LEU A 281 -15.07 39.52 -64.99
CA LEU A 281 -16.31 38.92 -65.48
C LEU A 281 -17.32 39.95 -66.02
N ASN A 282 -17.34 41.19 -65.51
CA ASN A 282 -18.26 42.24 -66.00
C ASN A 282 -17.73 43.11 -67.15
N ASN A 283 -16.42 43.14 -67.41
CA ASN A 283 -15.83 43.90 -68.53
C ASN A 283 -15.49 43.04 -69.76
N GLY A 284 -15.85 41.74 -69.75
CA GLY A 284 -15.50 40.79 -70.82
C GLY A 284 -16.66 40.25 -71.66
N PHE A 285 -17.91 40.68 -71.42
CA PHE A 285 -19.08 40.05 -72.06
C PHE A 285 -20.13 40.99 -72.65
N ASP A 286 -19.75 42.22 -73.03
CA ASP A 286 -20.61 43.09 -73.83
C ASP A 286 -19.78 44.04 -74.72
N ALA A 287 -19.07 43.49 -75.71
CA ALA A 287 -18.73 44.20 -76.94
C ALA A 287 -18.09 43.28 -77.98
N ALA A 288 -18.79 43.11 -79.11
CA ALA A 288 -18.31 42.66 -80.42
C ALA A 288 -17.99 41.15 -80.56
N LEU A 289 -18.41 40.44 -81.60
CA LEU A 289 -19.27 40.71 -82.73
C LEU A 289 -19.45 39.33 -83.39
N GLU A 290 -20.68 38.84 -83.47
CA GLU A 290 -21.08 37.86 -84.46
C GLU A 290 -20.69 38.38 -85.85
N THR A 291 -19.65 37.80 -86.46
CA THR A 291 -19.44 37.91 -87.90
C THR A 291 -18.74 36.67 -88.45
N SER A 292 -19.48 36.02 -89.35
CA SER A 292 -19.00 35.52 -90.64
C SER A 292 -18.23 34.20 -90.66
N LYS A 293 -19.00 33.15 -90.99
CA LYS A 293 -18.59 32.15 -91.98
C LYS A 293 -18.14 32.85 -93.28
N GLN A 294 -16.87 32.73 -93.66
CA GLN A 294 -16.43 32.26 -94.99
C GLN A 294 -14.93 32.48 -95.19
N LYS A 295 -14.33 31.49 -95.88
CA LYS A 295 -13.27 31.60 -96.91
C LYS A 295 -12.11 32.58 -96.70
N GLU A 296 -10.90 32.03 -96.74
CA GLU A 296 -9.79 32.42 -97.64
C GLU A 296 -8.76 31.26 -97.56
N ALA A 297 -8.28 30.60 -98.62
CA ALA A 297 -7.75 30.98 -99.93
C ALA A 297 -6.38 31.68 -99.87
N LYS A 298 -5.39 31.00 -100.50
CA LYS A 298 -4.16 31.45 -101.21
C LYS A 298 -3.01 30.48 -100.89
N ARG A 299 -2.13 30.05 -101.78
CA ARG A 299 -1.90 30.18 -103.25
C ARG A 299 -0.85 29.08 -103.54
N ASP A 300 -0.99 28.22 -104.54
CA ASP A 300 -0.84 28.44 -105.99
C ASP A 300 0.62 28.31 -106.44
N GLU A 301 0.96 27.16 -107.02
CA GLU A 301 1.83 26.91 -108.18
C GLU A 301 1.32 25.55 -108.73
N GLY A 302 0.99 25.29 -109.99
CA GLY A 302 1.30 25.92 -111.28
C GLY A 302 1.55 24.78 -112.28
N GLU A 303 1.22 24.98 -113.57
CA GLU A 303 1.33 24.07 -114.72
C GLU A 303 0.16 23.07 -114.91
N GLN A 304 -0.88 23.37 -115.71
CA GLN A 304 -1.00 23.58 -117.18
C GLN A 304 -0.94 22.29 -118.01
N ASP A 305 -2.12 21.77 -118.35
CA ASP A 305 -2.36 21.13 -119.64
C ASP A 305 -3.15 22.12 -120.52
N ILE A 306 -2.61 22.40 -121.70
CA ILE A 306 -3.18 23.23 -122.76
C ILE A 306 -3.76 22.29 -123.80
N GLU A 307 -5.08 22.34 -124.01
CA GLU A 307 -5.75 21.77 -125.18
C GLU A 307 -6.34 22.95 -125.98
N ILE A 308 -5.69 23.29 -127.10
CA ILE A 308 -6.16 24.31 -128.04
C ILE A 308 -6.82 23.59 -129.23
N ASN A 309 -8.14 23.63 -129.24
CA ASN A 309 -8.99 24.24 -130.27
C ASN A 309 -8.60 24.03 -131.76
N GLU A 310 -9.33 23.15 -132.45
CA GLU A 310 -9.55 23.23 -133.91
C GLU A 310 -10.89 23.92 -134.19
N MET A 311 -10.84 25.09 -134.82
CA MET A 311 -11.93 25.57 -135.66
C MET A 311 -11.40 26.55 -136.70
N SER A 312 -11.66 26.30 -137.98
CA SER A 312 -11.71 27.37 -138.99
C SER A 312 -12.64 27.01 -140.16
N ASP A 313 -13.87 27.47 -140.03
CA ASP A 313 -14.77 28.00 -141.07
C ASP A 313 -14.09 29.22 -141.78
N VAL A 314 -14.36 29.71 -143.00
CA VAL A 314 -15.35 29.44 -144.07
C VAL A 314 -15.03 30.32 -145.31
N HIS A 315 -15.54 29.91 -146.49
CA HIS A 315 -15.92 30.64 -147.73
C HIS A 315 -15.00 31.66 -148.47
N LYS A 316 -15.04 31.57 -149.82
CA LYS A 316 -15.69 32.53 -150.78
C LYS A 316 -15.47 32.03 -152.22
N SER A 317 -16.49 31.71 -153.03
CA SER A 317 -17.58 32.52 -153.65
C SER A 317 -17.21 33.10 -155.02
N VAL A 318 -18.20 33.04 -155.93
CA VAL A 318 -18.40 33.74 -157.22
C VAL A 318 -17.67 33.13 -158.43
N GLY A 319 -18.30 32.83 -159.59
CA GLY A 319 -19.65 33.01 -160.12
C GLY A 319 -19.66 32.58 -161.61
N GLY A 320 -20.81 32.16 -162.15
CA GLY A 320 -21.04 31.94 -163.61
C GLY A 320 -21.06 33.27 -164.40
N PRO A 321 -21.58 33.36 -165.65
CA PRO A 321 -22.45 32.43 -166.41
C PRO A 321 -21.98 32.24 -167.90
N GLU A 322 -22.37 31.19 -168.63
CA GLU A 322 -23.44 31.14 -169.66
C GLU A 322 -23.07 31.66 -171.07
N GLU A 323 -22.88 30.67 -171.97
CA GLU A 323 -23.48 30.49 -173.31
C GLU A 323 -23.15 31.36 -174.57
N VAL A 324 -23.08 30.62 -175.71
CA VAL A 324 -23.27 30.97 -177.15
C VAL A 324 -22.05 31.30 -178.06
N GLN A 325 -22.12 30.70 -179.27
CA GLN A 325 -21.26 30.60 -180.48
C GLN A 325 -20.68 31.94 -181.02
N ASP A 326 -19.63 32.07 -181.86
CA ASP A 326 -19.16 31.37 -183.09
C ASP A 326 -17.67 31.82 -183.38
N PRO A 327 -16.84 31.14 -184.21
CA PRO A 327 -15.38 31.26 -184.23
C PRO A 327 -14.83 32.17 -185.33
N ASP A 328 -13.83 33.01 -185.01
CA ASP A 328 -12.58 33.18 -185.83
C ASP A 328 -11.56 34.25 -185.31
N SER A 329 -11.61 34.65 -184.04
CA SER A 329 -10.59 35.56 -183.45
C SER A 329 -9.80 34.97 -182.26
N LYS A 330 -9.95 33.66 -181.96
CA LYS A 330 -9.41 32.96 -180.77
C LYS A 330 -7.90 32.65 -180.80
N MET A 331 -7.26 32.68 -181.97
CA MET A 331 -5.87 32.22 -182.11
C MET A 331 -4.85 33.22 -181.56
N GLU A 332 -5.13 34.53 -181.63
CA GLU A 332 -4.13 35.58 -181.35
C GLU A 332 -4.05 35.98 -179.86
N ALA A 333 -5.07 35.64 -179.04
CA ALA A 333 -5.09 35.93 -177.60
C ALA A 333 -4.31 34.93 -176.74
N LEU A 334 -4.31 33.63 -177.09
CA LEU A 334 -3.71 32.56 -176.27
C LEU A 334 -2.17 32.62 -176.21
N MET A 335 -1.51 33.15 -177.24
CA MET A 335 -0.04 33.32 -177.21
C MET A 335 0.42 34.33 -176.15
N LYS A 336 -0.38 35.35 -175.86
CA LYS A 336 -0.01 36.38 -174.87
C LYS A 336 -0.16 35.89 -173.42
N GLU A 337 -1.11 35.00 -173.13
CA GLU A 337 -1.28 34.42 -171.78
C GLU A 337 -0.13 33.48 -171.37
N LEU A 338 0.39 32.66 -172.28
CA LEU A 338 1.45 31.69 -171.97
C LEU A 338 2.76 32.37 -171.54
N LYS A 339 3.00 33.60 -171.98
CA LYS A 339 4.17 34.38 -171.56
C LYS A 339 4.06 34.87 -170.11
N ILE A 340 2.85 35.24 -169.67
CA ILE A 340 2.58 35.74 -168.31
C ILE A 340 2.71 34.63 -167.27
N THR A 341 2.28 33.41 -167.59
CA THR A 341 2.36 32.27 -166.66
C THR A 341 3.80 31.82 -166.40
N LYS A 342 4.67 31.90 -167.41
CA LYS A 342 6.09 31.59 -167.26
C LYS A 342 6.81 32.55 -166.30
N ASP A 343 6.53 33.85 -166.44
CA ASP A 343 7.16 34.85 -165.59
C ASP A 343 6.64 34.76 -164.13
N ARG A 344 5.38 34.34 -163.92
CA ARG A 344 4.84 34.01 -162.59
C ARG A 344 5.53 32.81 -161.92
N LEU A 345 5.83 31.75 -162.69
CA LEU A 345 6.52 30.58 -162.16
C LEU A 345 7.91 30.96 -161.61
N GLN A 346 8.64 31.80 -162.35
CA GLN A 346 9.98 32.21 -161.96
C GLN A 346 10.01 33.07 -160.69
N ILE A 347 8.94 33.82 -160.39
CA ILE A 347 8.79 34.56 -159.12
C ILE A 347 8.58 33.58 -157.97
N SER A 348 7.72 32.57 -158.14
CA SER A 348 7.46 31.56 -157.11
C SER A 348 8.70 30.71 -156.79
N GLU A 349 9.53 30.40 -157.79
CA GLU A 349 10.80 29.69 -157.58
C GLU A 349 11.78 30.48 -156.71
N LYS A 350 11.86 31.81 -156.89
CA LYS A 350 12.70 32.67 -156.05
C LYS A 350 12.18 32.78 -154.62
N GLU A 351 10.87 32.79 -154.43
CA GLU A 351 10.25 32.81 -153.10
C GLU A 351 10.53 31.50 -152.34
N ILE A 352 10.44 30.35 -153.00
CA ILE A 352 10.80 29.05 -152.41
C ILE A 352 12.28 29.02 -152.00
N ALA A 353 13.18 29.61 -152.81
CA ALA A 353 14.60 29.69 -152.44
C ALA A 353 14.84 30.56 -151.19
N SER A 354 14.10 31.66 -151.03
CA SER A 354 14.19 32.52 -149.84
C SER A 354 13.68 31.83 -148.57
N LEU A 355 12.55 31.12 -148.66
CA LEU A 355 11.99 30.37 -147.52
C LEU A 355 12.93 29.25 -147.08
N ARG A 356 13.60 28.57 -148.01
CA ARG A 356 14.63 27.56 -147.68
C ARG A 356 15.81 28.16 -146.92
N HIS A 357 16.30 29.33 -147.33
CA HIS A 357 17.42 29.97 -146.62
C HIS A 357 17.01 30.45 -145.22
N GLN A 358 15.76 30.88 -145.01
CA GLN A 358 15.27 31.20 -143.66
C GLN A 358 15.20 29.95 -142.77
N LEU A 359 14.78 28.82 -143.34
CA LEU A 359 14.77 27.53 -142.65
C LEU A 359 16.20 27.05 -142.31
N GLU A 360 17.15 27.22 -143.23
CA GLU A 360 18.57 26.88 -143.06
C GLU A 360 19.31 27.83 -142.12
N SER A 361 18.82 29.07 -141.93
CA SER A 361 19.42 30.06 -141.03
C SER A 361 19.26 29.77 -139.53
N ASN A 362 18.72 28.59 -139.19
CA ASN A 362 18.96 27.83 -137.95
C ASN A 362 18.76 28.51 -136.58
N LYS A 363 18.19 29.71 -136.50
CA LYS A 363 17.86 30.34 -135.20
C LYS A 363 16.91 29.51 -134.34
N ALA A 364 15.99 28.78 -134.96
CA ALA A 364 15.07 27.89 -134.25
C ALA A 364 15.77 26.64 -133.68
N SER A 365 16.82 26.14 -134.34
CA SER A 365 17.53 24.93 -133.90
C SER A 365 18.42 25.21 -132.68
N GLU A 366 19.12 26.35 -132.66
CA GLU A 366 19.91 26.79 -131.51
C GLU A 366 19.04 27.08 -130.28
N GLU A 367 17.86 27.66 -130.49
CA GLU A 367 16.86 27.88 -129.45
C GLU A 367 16.37 26.56 -128.85
N ILE A 368 16.08 25.56 -129.69
CA ILE A 368 15.67 24.21 -129.26
C ILE A 368 16.77 23.55 -128.42
N GLN A 369 18.04 23.64 -128.82
CA GLN A 369 19.15 23.07 -128.03
C GLN A 369 19.33 23.78 -126.69
N ARG A 370 19.17 25.12 -126.64
CA ARG A 370 19.22 25.87 -125.37
C ARG A 370 18.09 25.46 -124.44
N LEU A 371 16.87 25.35 -124.96
CA LEU A 371 15.70 24.89 -124.21
C LEU A 371 15.86 23.43 -123.76
N GLN A 372 16.47 22.56 -124.57
CA GLN A 372 16.82 21.18 -124.17
C GLN A 372 17.84 21.16 -123.03
N GLY A 373 18.89 21.98 -123.08
CA GLY A 373 19.85 22.09 -121.99
C GLY A 373 19.23 22.63 -120.69
N GLN A 374 18.32 23.61 -120.82
CA GLN A 374 17.53 24.09 -119.68
C GLN A 374 16.62 23.01 -119.12
N LEU A 375 15.92 22.25 -119.97
CA LEU A 375 15.08 21.13 -119.58
C LEU A 375 15.89 20.03 -118.88
N GLU A 376 17.09 19.71 -119.37
CA GLU A 376 18.00 18.77 -118.71
C GLU A 376 18.49 19.27 -117.34
N SER A 377 18.81 20.56 -117.21
CA SER A 377 19.20 21.15 -115.92
C SER A 377 18.03 21.13 -114.93
N ALA A 378 16.84 21.52 -115.36
CA ALA A 378 15.63 21.45 -114.56
C ALA A 378 15.30 20.00 -114.16
N ASN A 379 15.48 19.04 -115.06
CA ASN A 379 15.30 17.61 -114.75
C ASN A 379 16.30 17.08 -113.72
N LYS A 380 17.55 17.57 -113.72
CA LYS A 380 18.54 17.24 -112.68
C LYS A 380 18.15 17.84 -111.34
N ASP A 381 17.70 19.09 -111.32
CA ASP A 381 17.21 19.74 -110.10
C ASP A 381 15.96 19.06 -109.54
N ILE A 382 14.99 18.71 -110.39
CA ILE A 382 13.81 17.91 -110.03
C ILE A 382 14.25 16.58 -109.42
N SER A 383 15.26 15.91 -110.00
CA SER A 383 15.78 14.63 -109.47
C SER A 383 16.44 14.81 -108.11
N MET A 384 17.21 15.88 -107.91
CA MET A 384 17.83 16.22 -106.62
C MET A 384 16.77 16.54 -105.56
N TRP A 385 15.79 17.38 -105.88
CA TRP A 385 14.69 17.71 -104.97
C TRP A 385 13.82 16.50 -104.64
N ARG A 386 13.60 15.60 -105.61
CA ARG A 386 12.94 14.32 -105.38
C ARG A 386 13.73 13.44 -104.40
N ALA A 387 15.06 13.41 -104.50
CA ALA A 387 15.90 12.68 -103.54
C ALA A 387 15.84 13.27 -102.12
N LYS A 388 15.91 14.60 -101.97
CA LYS A 388 15.76 15.30 -100.68
C LYS A 388 14.36 15.10 -100.08
N LEU A 389 13.31 15.19 -100.88
CA LEU A 389 11.95 14.89 -100.46
C LEU A 389 11.84 13.46 -99.94
N ASN A 390 12.49 12.50 -100.61
CA ASN A 390 12.53 11.12 -100.17
C ASN A 390 13.32 10.92 -98.87
N THR A 391 14.39 11.67 -98.61
CA THR A 391 15.12 11.60 -97.33
C THR A 391 14.28 12.16 -96.19
N GLU A 392 13.68 13.34 -96.37
CA GLU A 392 12.79 13.95 -95.37
C GLU A 392 11.57 13.06 -95.09
N LYS A 393 10.99 12.43 -96.11
CA LYS A 393 9.89 11.47 -95.94
C LYS A 393 10.29 10.28 -95.05
N ARG A 394 11.53 9.80 -95.14
CA ARG A 394 12.05 8.73 -94.26
C ARG A 394 12.21 9.22 -92.83
N GLU A 395 12.75 10.43 -92.61
CA GLU A 395 12.87 11.01 -91.27
C GLU A 395 11.51 11.28 -90.63
N VAL A 396 10.55 11.82 -91.37
CA VAL A 396 9.15 11.95 -90.93
C VAL A 396 8.58 10.59 -90.52
N SER A 397 8.88 9.52 -91.27
CA SER A 397 8.43 8.17 -90.92
C SER A 397 9.05 7.67 -89.60
N LYS A 398 10.35 7.93 -89.36
CA LYS A 398 11.02 7.59 -88.09
C LYS A 398 10.45 8.39 -86.90
N LEU A 399 10.19 9.67 -87.10
CA LEU A 399 9.57 10.52 -86.08
C LEU A 399 8.14 10.05 -85.79
N GLN A 400 7.38 9.69 -86.82
CA GLN A 400 6.05 9.12 -86.65
C GLN A 400 6.09 7.84 -85.81
N GLU A 401 7.06 6.96 -86.05
CA GLU A 401 7.26 5.74 -85.27
C GLU A 401 7.70 6.03 -83.82
N ARG A 402 8.52 7.07 -83.60
CA ARG A 402 8.87 7.51 -82.24
C ARG A 402 7.65 8.07 -81.50
N ILE A 403 6.80 8.82 -82.19
CA ILE A 403 5.55 9.35 -81.64
C ILE A 403 4.63 8.20 -81.26
N THR A 404 4.47 7.17 -82.09
CA THR A 404 3.62 6.02 -81.75
C THR A 404 4.14 5.23 -80.56
N ARG A 405 5.46 5.01 -80.45
CA ARG A 405 6.08 4.38 -79.26
C ARG A 405 5.91 5.19 -77.99
N LEU A 406 6.13 6.50 -78.05
CA LEU A 406 5.93 7.38 -76.89
C LEU A 406 4.45 7.42 -76.49
N LYS A 407 3.54 7.39 -77.46
CA LYS A 407 2.10 7.33 -77.21
C LYS A 407 1.68 6.03 -76.53
N SER A 408 2.21 4.88 -76.94
CA SER A 408 1.94 3.62 -76.23
C SER A 408 2.53 3.62 -74.82
N SER A 409 3.77 4.09 -74.65
CA SER A 409 4.39 4.18 -73.33
C SER A 409 3.66 5.15 -72.38
N LEU A 410 3.12 6.26 -72.89
CA LEU A 410 2.28 7.18 -72.10
C LEU A 410 1.01 6.48 -71.66
N SER A 411 0.34 5.77 -72.57
CA SER A 411 -0.82 4.96 -72.23
C SER A 411 -0.50 3.93 -71.14
N ASP A 412 0.61 3.19 -71.24
CA ASP A 412 0.99 2.20 -70.23
C ASP A 412 1.21 2.84 -68.85
N ARG A 413 1.87 4.00 -68.81
CA ARG A 413 2.04 4.78 -67.57
C ARG A 413 0.72 5.30 -67.02
N ASP A 414 -0.22 5.71 -67.88
CA ASP A 414 -1.56 6.12 -67.45
C ASP A 414 -2.32 4.97 -66.78
N HIS A 415 -2.21 3.74 -67.32
CA HIS A 415 -2.82 2.55 -66.70
C HIS A 415 -2.17 2.25 -65.34
N GLU A 416 -0.84 2.30 -65.24
CA GLU A 416 -0.14 2.09 -63.96
C GLU A 416 -0.54 3.13 -62.90
N VAL A 417 -0.70 4.41 -63.29
CA VAL A 417 -1.19 5.45 -62.39
C VAL A 417 -2.62 5.14 -61.91
N MET A 418 -3.48 4.60 -62.79
CA MET A 418 -4.82 4.19 -62.38
C MET A 418 -4.79 3.00 -61.40
N ASP A 419 -3.97 1.98 -61.66
CA ASP A 419 -3.82 0.82 -60.78
C ASP A 419 -3.28 1.22 -59.41
N LEU A 420 -2.25 2.08 -59.38
CA LEU A 420 -1.71 2.64 -58.13
C LEU A 420 -2.75 3.46 -57.36
N LYS A 421 -3.57 4.24 -58.07
CA LYS A 421 -4.63 5.02 -57.45
C LYS A 421 -5.70 4.14 -56.80
N ILE A 422 -6.08 3.04 -57.46
CA ILE A 422 -6.98 2.03 -56.90
C ILE A 422 -6.34 1.38 -55.66
N ALA A 423 -5.09 0.95 -55.75
CA ALA A 423 -4.38 0.33 -54.63
C ALA A 423 -4.28 1.26 -53.41
N VAL A 424 -4.06 2.56 -53.62
CA VAL A 424 -4.05 3.56 -52.54
C VAL A 424 -5.44 3.71 -51.93
N SER A 425 -6.50 3.82 -52.72
CA SER A 425 -7.88 3.90 -52.20
C SER A 425 -8.27 2.65 -51.40
N ASP A 426 -7.93 1.45 -51.89
CA ASP A 426 -8.16 0.19 -51.16
C ASP A 426 -7.39 0.14 -49.83
N ALA A 427 -6.16 0.66 -49.80
CA ALA A 427 -5.37 0.74 -48.58
C ALA A 427 -5.97 1.75 -47.59
N GLU A 428 -6.40 2.91 -48.06
CA GLU A 428 -7.08 3.93 -47.23
C GLU A 428 -8.38 3.39 -46.63
N GLU A 429 -9.18 2.65 -47.40
CA GLU A 429 -10.43 2.05 -46.94
C GLU A 429 -10.20 0.99 -45.85
N LYS A 430 -9.09 0.24 -45.92
CA LYS A 430 -8.70 -0.73 -44.87
C LYS A 430 -8.16 -0.06 -43.60
N ILE A 431 -7.38 1.01 -43.74
CA ILE A 431 -6.75 1.70 -42.59
C ILE A 431 -7.78 2.51 -41.79
N PHE A 432 -8.82 3.04 -42.45
CA PHE A 432 -9.83 3.87 -41.79
C PHE A 432 -10.59 3.20 -40.63
N PRO A 433 -11.12 1.96 -40.76
CA PRO A 433 -11.77 1.26 -39.64
C PRO A 433 -10.78 0.90 -38.54
N GLU A 434 -9.55 0.50 -38.88
CA GLU A 434 -8.50 0.20 -37.89
C GLU A 434 -8.15 1.45 -37.06
N LYS A 435 -7.97 2.61 -37.72
CA LYS A 435 -7.75 3.89 -37.04
C LYS A 435 -8.92 4.26 -36.13
N SER A 436 -10.15 4.00 -36.57
CA SER A 436 -11.36 4.24 -35.79
C SER A 436 -11.44 3.32 -34.57
N GLN A 437 -11.08 2.05 -34.73
CA GLN A 437 -11.02 1.06 -33.66
C GLN A 437 -9.95 1.41 -32.63
N VAL A 438 -8.73 1.74 -33.06
CA VAL A 438 -7.65 2.16 -32.17
C VAL A 438 -8.06 3.41 -31.39
N LYS A 439 -8.72 4.38 -32.03
CA LYS A 439 -9.23 5.57 -31.34
C LYS A 439 -10.28 5.22 -30.28
N ALA A 440 -11.21 4.31 -30.59
CA ALA A 440 -12.21 3.85 -29.64
C ALA A 440 -11.56 3.13 -28.44
N GLU A 441 -10.56 2.30 -28.70
CA GLU A 441 -9.82 1.58 -27.66
C GLU A 441 -9.01 2.52 -26.77
N ILE A 442 -8.38 3.54 -27.34
CA ILE A 442 -7.72 4.61 -26.58
C ILE A 442 -8.72 5.30 -25.66
N SER A 443 -9.90 5.68 -26.15
CA SER A 443 -10.93 6.31 -25.33
C SER A 443 -11.46 5.36 -24.23
N ARG A 444 -11.61 4.07 -24.52
CA ARG A 444 -11.99 3.05 -23.54
C ARG A 444 -10.94 2.94 -22.43
N LEU A 445 -9.67 2.76 -22.78
CA LEU A 445 -8.56 2.67 -21.82
C LEU A 445 -8.39 3.96 -21.01
N GLN A 446 -8.61 5.12 -21.61
CA GLN A 446 -8.61 6.39 -20.88
C GLN A 446 -9.71 6.44 -19.82
N SER A 447 -10.94 6.01 -20.15
CA SER A 447 -12.03 5.95 -19.17
C SER A 447 -11.76 4.94 -18.04
N GLU A 448 -11.17 3.79 -18.37
CA GLU A 448 -10.78 2.76 -17.40
C GLU A 448 -9.67 3.28 -16.47
N ARG A 449 -8.68 3.98 -17.02
CA ARG A 449 -7.63 4.64 -16.24
C ARG A 449 -8.22 5.65 -15.26
N THR A 450 -9.12 6.53 -15.70
CA THR A 450 -9.75 7.52 -14.80
C THR A 450 -10.56 6.83 -13.70
N HIS A 451 -11.26 5.74 -14.02
CA HIS A 451 -12.01 4.99 -13.03
C HIS A 451 -11.10 4.34 -11.97
N LEU A 452 -9.97 3.75 -12.39
CA LEU A 452 -8.99 3.18 -11.47
C LEU A 452 -8.29 4.26 -10.64
N GLU A 453 -7.99 5.43 -11.22
CA GLU A 453 -7.44 6.58 -10.49
C GLU A 453 -8.40 7.07 -9.40
N ASP A 454 -9.71 7.11 -9.67
CA ASP A 454 -10.72 7.47 -8.67
C ASP A 454 -10.84 6.41 -7.57
N GLN A 455 -10.84 5.12 -7.92
CA GLN A 455 -10.79 4.04 -6.91
C GLN A 455 -9.55 4.14 -6.04
N LEU A 456 -8.38 4.44 -6.62
CA LEU A 456 -7.14 4.64 -5.87
C LEU A 456 -7.30 5.80 -4.87
N ARG A 457 -7.87 6.92 -5.31
CA ARG A 457 -8.15 8.10 -4.47
C ARG A 457 -9.09 7.78 -3.31
N ASP A 458 -10.09 6.94 -3.52
CA ASP A 458 -11.00 6.46 -2.48
C ASP A 458 -10.27 5.58 -1.47
N TRP A 459 -9.44 4.63 -1.93
CA TRP A 459 -8.62 3.79 -1.06
C TRP A 459 -7.59 4.59 -0.27
N GLU A 460 -6.96 5.58 -0.88
CA GLU A 460 -6.06 6.51 -0.18
C GLU A 460 -6.81 7.31 0.90
N SER A 461 -8.03 7.77 0.61
CA SER A 461 -8.84 8.49 1.58
C SER A 461 -9.27 7.59 2.75
N ARG A 462 -9.62 6.34 2.47
CA ARG A 462 -9.89 5.33 3.50
C ARG A 462 -8.63 5.00 4.31
N GLY A 463 -7.47 4.94 3.67
CA GLY A 463 -6.17 4.78 4.33
C GLY A 463 -5.91 5.92 5.32
N ARG A 464 -6.06 7.17 4.88
CA ARG A 464 -5.92 8.36 5.75
C ARG A 464 -6.88 8.33 6.95
N LEU A 465 -8.15 7.95 6.75
CA LEU A 465 -9.12 7.84 7.84
C LEU A 465 -8.70 6.79 8.88
N LEU A 466 -8.24 5.62 8.44
CA LEU A 466 -7.77 4.57 9.34
C LEU A 466 -6.48 4.99 10.08
N GLU A 467 -5.58 5.71 9.41
CA GLU A 467 -4.38 6.28 10.04
C GLU A 467 -4.75 7.29 11.13
N ASP A 468 -5.75 8.14 10.88
CA ASP A 468 -6.26 9.10 11.85
C ASP A 468 -6.95 8.41 13.04
N GLU A 469 -7.76 7.37 12.80
CA GLU A 469 -8.35 6.53 13.86
C GLU A 469 -7.27 5.85 14.71
N ILE A 470 -6.22 5.30 14.09
CA ILE A 470 -5.07 4.72 14.79
C ILE A 470 -4.37 5.78 15.63
N ARG A 471 -4.18 7.00 15.10
CA ARG A 471 -3.56 8.12 15.83
C ARG A 471 -4.40 8.51 17.04
N GLN A 472 -5.72 8.61 16.88
CA GLN A 472 -6.64 8.93 17.98
C GLN A 472 -6.65 7.83 19.05
N MET A 473 -6.68 6.55 18.66
CA MET A 473 -6.62 5.42 19.58
C MET A 473 -5.30 5.37 20.35
N LYS A 474 -4.17 5.69 19.69
CA LYS A 474 -2.86 5.81 20.35
C LYS A 474 -2.85 6.94 21.38
N ALA A 475 -3.37 8.12 21.04
CA ALA A 475 -3.47 9.23 21.98
C ALA A 475 -4.38 8.90 23.18
N GLY A 476 -5.54 8.30 22.94
CA GLY A 476 -6.43 7.86 24.01
C GLY A 476 -5.80 6.80 24.92
N LYS A 477 -5.00 5.89 24.34
CA LYS A 477 -4.22 4.91 25.12
C LYS A 477 -3.19 5.60 26.02
N THR A 478 -2.41 6.55 25.50
CA THR A 478 -1.39 7.25 26.29
C THR A 478 -2.02 8.07 27.43
N GLU A 479 -3.12 8.78 27.16
CA GLU A 479 -3.85 9.52 28.21
C GLU A 479 -4.37 8.59 29.33
N MET A 480 -4.86 7.40 28.95
CA MET A 480 -5.37 6.43 29.91
C MET A 480 -4.23 5.79 30.73
N GLU A 481 -3.09 5.52 30.11
CA GLU A 481 -1.86 5.07 30.78
C GLU A 481 -1.33 6.13 31.77
N GLU A 482 -1.27 7.40 31.38
CA GLU A 482 -0.88 8.50 32.27
C GLU A 482 -1.81 8.62 33.48
N ARG A 483 -3.13 8.51 33.27
CA ARG A 483 -4.12 8.52 34.37
C ARG A 483 -3.92 7.36 35.34
N LEU A 484 -3.68 6.16 34.81
CA LEU A 484 -3.42 4.98 35.64
C LEU A 484 -2.11 5.11 36.41
N ASN A 485 -1.05 5.60 35.76
CA ASN A 485 0.23 5.86 36.41
C ASN A 485 0.09 6.90 37.52
N GLY A 486 -0.65 7.99 37.29
CA GLY A 486 -0.96 8.97 38.34
C GLY A 486 -1.67 8.35 39.55
N LYS A 487 -2.65 7.46 39.31
CA LYS A 487 -3.35 6.75 40.39
C LYS A 487 -2.45 5.74 41.11
N ILE A 488 -1.52 5.10 40.40
CA ILE A 488 -0.54 4.20 41.00
C ILE A 488 0.40 4.98 41.93
N GLU A 489 0.90 6.15 41.50
CA GLU A 489 1.76 6.98 42.34
C GLU A 489 1.01 7.49 43.58
N GLN A 490 -0.23 7.95 43.43
CA GLN A 490 -1.06 8.33 44.57
C GLN A 490 -1.23 7.17 45.57
N LEU A 491 -1.54 5.96 45.09
CA LEU A 491 -1.67 4.79 45.97
C LEU A 491 -0.35 4.41 46.64
N LYS A 492 0.80 4.61 45.99
CA LYS A 492 2.11 4.38 46.62
C LYS A 492 2.35 5.37 47.76
N GLU A 493 2.02 6.64 47.56
CA GLU A 493 2.11 7.67 48.61
C GLU A 493 1.19 7.33 49.80
N ASP A 494 -0.05 6.95 49.55
CA ASP A 494 -1.00 6.52 50.59
C ASP A 494 -0.50 5.30 51.37
N ILE A 495 0.08 4.31 50.68
CA ILE A 495 0.68 3.12 51.32
C ILE A 495 1.87 3.52 52.19
N LEU A 496 2.74 4.42 51.70
CA LEU A 496 3.89 4.90 52.46
C LEU A 496 3.43 5.64 53.72
N GLU A 497 2.44 6.52 53.61
CA GLU A 497 1.87 7.23 54.75
C GLU A 497 1.30 6.26 55.79
N ARG A 498 0.47 5.30 55.36
CA ARG A 498 -0.10 4.28 56.25
C ARG A 498 0.98 3.39 56.89
N SER A 499 2.04 3.09 56.17
CA SER A 499 3.20 2.36 56.70
C SER A 499 3.86 3.14 57.83
N ASN A 500 4.10 4.44 57.63
CA ASN A 500 4.66 5.32 58.66
C ASN A 500 3.75 5.43 59.88
N GLN A 501 2.44 5.56 59.68
CA GLN A 501 1.45 5.55 60.77
C GLN A 501 1.49 4.23 61.55
N THR A 502 1.56 3.10 60.85
CA THR A 502 1.66 1.77 61.48
C THR A 502 2.96 1.61 62.27
N GLU A 503 4.08 2.09 61.75
CA GLU A 503 5.36 2.08 62.46
C GLU A 503 5.29 2.90 63.75
N ASN A 504 4.68 4.09 63.70
CA ASN A 504 4.46 4.93 64.87
C ASN A 504 3.56 4.25 65.91
N LEU A 505 2.46 3.62 65.48
CA LEU A 505 1.59 2.84 66.38
C LEU A 505 2.29 1.63 66.98
N ASN A 506 3.19 0.97 66.25
CA ASN A 506 3.99 -0.12 66.80
C ASN A 506 4.95 0.38 67.88
N LYS A 507 5.61 1.52 67.65
CA LYS A 507 6.48 2.16 68.66
C LYS A 507 5.71 2.48 69.94
N THR A 508 4.49 3.02 69.84
CA THR A 508 3.66 3.32 71.02
C THR A 508 3.16 2.05 71.71
N LEU A 509 2.78 1.02 70.93
CA LEU A 509 2.39 -0.27 71.48
C LEU A 509 3.52 -0.93 72.26
N ASP A 510 4.74 -0.89 71.73
CA ASP A 510 5.90 -1.48 72.42
C ASP A 510 6.26 -0.71 73.69
N ALA A 511 6.13 0.62 73.70
CA ALA A 511 6.25 1.42 74.93
C ALA A 511 5.20 1.00 75.99
N MET A 512 3.94 0.87 75.59
CA MET A 512 2.86 0.42 76.48
C MET A 512 3.07 -1.01 77.01
N LYS A 513 3.62 -1.92 76.19
CA LYS A 513 3.98 -3.26 76.65
C LYS A 513 5.04 -3.22 77.74
N ILE A 514 6.06 -2.37 77.59
CA ILE A 514 7.11 -2.19 78.61
C ILE A 514 6.50 -1.67 79.91
N GLU A 515 5.65 -0.64 79.86
CA GLU A 515 4.96 -0.11 81.04
C GLU A 515 4.07 -1.18 81.71
N ARG A 516 3.35 -1.96 80.92
CA ARG A 516 2.54 -3.08 81.41
C ARG A 516 3.41 -4.13 82.10
N ASP A 517 4.54 -4.49 81.52
CA ASP A 517 5.48 -5.46 82.10
C ASP A 517 6.08 -4.92 83.41
N GLU A 518 6.42 -3.63 83.46
CA GLU A 518 6.89 -2.95 84.67
C GLU A 518 5.82 -2.98 85.77
N ILE A 519 4.58 -2.59 85.47
CA ILE A 519 3.46 -2.66 86.44
C ILE A 519 3.23 -4.11 86.90
N ASN A 520 3.27 -5.08 85.99
CA ASN A 520 3.10 -6.48 86.33
C ASN A 520 4.19 -6.97 87.29
N THR A 521 5.45 -6.52 87.12
CA THR A 521 6.51 -6.83 88.08
C THR A 521 6.22 -6.24 89.46
N LYS A 522 5.76 -4.98 89.54
CA LYS A 522 5.36 -4.33 90.80
C LYS A 522 4.20 -5.04 91.49
N VAL A 523 3.23 -5.52 90.72
CA VAL A 523 2.10 -6.31 91.24
C VAL A 523 2.59 -7.63 91.84
N VAL A 524 3.50 -8.34 91.16
CA VAL A 524 4.08 -9.58 91.66
C VAL A 524 4.86 -9.35 92.95
N THR A 525 5.67 -8.27 93.04
CA THR A 525 6.42 -7.96 94.26
C THR A 525 5.49 -7.60 95.43
N LEU A 526 4.50 -6.74 95.20
CA LEU A 526 3.51 -6.38 96.24
C LEU A 526 2.70 -7.59 96.69
N LYS A 527 2.34 -8.49 95.77
CA LYS A 527 1.66 -9.74 96.11
C LYS A 527 2.52 -10.63 97.00
N ALA A 528 3.81 -10.77 96.69
CA ALA A 528 4.74 -11.55 97.51
C ALA A 528 4.90 -10.92 98.92
N GLU A 529 4.99 -9.59 99.01
CA GLU A 529 5.01 -8.90 100.30
C GLU A 529 3.72 -9.09 101.09
N ALA A 530 2.55 -9.02 100.43
CA ALA A 530 1.26 -9.27 101.07
C ALA A 530 1.19 -10.69 101.64
N SER A 531 1.57 -11.70 100.84
CA SER A 531 1.66 -13.09 101.32
C SER A 531 2.63 -13.24 102.50
N SER A 532 3.78 -12.56 102.47
CA SER A 532 4.72 -12.58 103.60
C SER A 532 4.13 -11.93 104.87
N ARG A 533 3.35 -10.84 104.73
CA ARG A 533 2.65 -10.22 105.86
C ARG A 533 1.53 -11.11 106.38
N ASP A 534 0.78 -11.77 105.50
CA ASP A 534 -0.24 -12.75 105.87
C ASP A 534 0.38 -13.92 106.64
N ASP A 535 1.53 -14.44 106.20
CA ASP A 535 2.29 -15.47 106.93
C ASP A 535 2.71 -14.99 108.33
N GLN A 536 3.18 -13.75 108.44
CA GLN A 536 3.53 -13.14 109.74
C GLN A 536 2.29 -12.97 110.64
N ILE A 537 1.15 -12.54 110.09
CA ILE A 537 -0.11 -12.41 110.82
C ILE A 537 -0.57 -13.79 111.33
N ASN A 538 -0.52 -14.82 110.47
CA ASN A 538 -0.86 -16.19 110.86
C ASN A 538 0.03 -16.69 112.01
N GLU A 539 1.32 -16.35 112.00
CA GLU A 539 2.24 -16.72 113.08
C GLU A 539 1.95 -15.95 114.37
N MET A 540 1.66 -14.65 114.28
CA MET A 540 1.20 -13.87 115.42
C MET A 540 -0.12 -14.40 116.01
N ASP A 541 -1.05 -14.84 115.16
CA ASP A 541 -2.33 -15.39 115.59
C ASP A 541 -2.13 -16.73 116.33
N LYS A 542 -1.24 -17.61 115.86
CA LYS A 542 -0.85 -18.82 116.61
C LYS A 542 -0.25 -18.49 117.98
N ASN A 543 0.65 -17.52 118.06
CA ASN A 543 1.25 -17.09 119.32
C ASN A 543 0.18 -16.51 120.27
N LEU A 544 -0.76 -15.74 119.74
CA LEU A 544 -1.87 -15.19 120.51
C LEU A 544 -2.81 -16.30 121.01
N GLN A 545 -3.14 -17.28 120.18
CA GLN A 545 -3.90 -18.47 120.57
C GLN A 545 -3.16 -19.29 121.65
N GLN A 546 -1.84 -19.47 121.52
CA GLN A 546 -1.01 -20.15 122.52
C GLN A 546 -1.04 -19.43 123.88
N ILE A 547 -0.83 -18.11 123.88
CA ILE A 547 -0.91 -17.28 125.08
C ILE A 547 -2.31 -17.33 125.70
N GLN A 548 -3.36 -17.30 124.87
CA GLN A 548 -4.74 -17.45 125.35
C GLN A 548 -4.99 -18.81 126.01
N MET A 549 -4.44 -19.90 125.46
CA MET A 549 -4.50 -21.23 126.06
C MET A 549 -3.76 -21.28 127.39
N GLU A 550 -2.53 -20.76 127.46
CA GLU A 550 -1.75 -20.67 128.70
C GLU A 550 -2.45 -19.82 129.77
N HIS A 551 -3.03 -18.68 129.39
CA HIS A 551 -3.84 -17.87 130.30
C HIS A 551 -5.07 -18.62 130.79
N GLN A 552 -5.75 -19.40 129.94
CA GLN A 552 -6.89 -20.21 130.34
C GLN A 552 -6.48 -21.32 131.31
N GLU A 553 -5.34 -21.97 131.09
CA GLU A 553 -4.76 -22.96 132.02
C GLU A 553 -4.40 -22.35 133.38
N LEU A 554 -3.74 -21.19 133.38
CA LEU A 554 -3.42 -20.45 134.60
C LEU A 554 -4.69 -20.01 135.35
N LEU A 555 -5.73 -19.55 134.64
CA LEU A 555 -7.02 -19.20 135.23
C LEU A 555 -7.68 -20.41 135.89
N ASN A 556 -7.68 -21.57 135.21
CA ASN A 556 -8.20 -22.82 135.76
C ASN A 556 -7.41 -23.27 137.01
N GLY A 557 -6.07 -23.16 136.97
CA GLY A 557 -5.21 -23.47 138.11
C GLY A 557 -5.42 -22.51 139.29
N ALA A 558 -5.53 -21.21 139.03
CA ALA A 558 -5.85 -20.20 140.04
C ALA A 558 -7.25 -20.43 140.65
N GLU A 559 -8.22 -20.84 139.85
CA GLU A 559 -9.55 -21.22 140.33
C GLU A 559 -9.52 -22.47 141.22
N GLY A 560 -8.74 -23.49 140.85
CA GLY A 560 -8.49 -24.66 141.71
C GLY A 560 -7.84 -24.26 143.04
N ALA A 561 -6.83 -23.38 143.02
CA ALA A 561 -6.20 -22.85 144.23
C ALA A 561 -7.17 -22.03 145.09
N ARG A 562 -8.02 -21.19 144.49
CA ARG A 562 -9.08 -20.45 145.21
C ARG A 562 -10.02 -21.42 145.93
N LYS A 563 -10.47 -22.49 145.27
CA LYS A 563 -11.34 -23.51 145.90
C LYS A 563 -10.66 -24.19 147.10
N LEU A 564 -9.39 -24.55 146.97
CA LEU A 564 -8.61 -25.10 148.10
C LEU A 564 -8.49 -24.11 149.26
N VAL A 565 -8.26 -22.82 148.96
CA VAL A 565 -8.24 -21.77 149.99
C VAL A 565 -9.61 -21.64 150.66
N GLU A 566 -10.71 -21.65 149.90
CA GLU A 566 -12.08 -21.62 150.44
C GLU A 566 -12.35 -22.81 151.36
N GLU A 567 -11.97 -24.03 150.96
CA GLU A 567 -12.06 -25.25 151.78
C GLU A 567 -11.23 -25.15 153.07
N LEU A 568 -9.97 -24.71 152.96
CA LEU A 568 -9.10 -24.51 154.13
C LEU A 568 -9.63 -23.42 155.07
N THR A 569 -10.20 -22.35 154.52
CA THR A 569 -10.80 -21.26 155.30
C THR A 569 -12.07 -21.72 156.01
N ALA A 570 -12.90 -22.53 155.36
CA ALA A 570 -14.06 -23.17 155.97
C ALA A 570 -13.64 -24.10 157.11
N ARG A 571 -12.63 -24.94 156.90
CA ARG A 571 -12.07 -25.81 157.94
C ARG A 571 -11.45 -25.03 159.09
N ALA A 572 -10.78 -23.91 158.80
CA ALA A 572 -10.26 -23.02 159.82
C ALA A 572 -11.39 -22.41 160.67
N LYS A 573 -12.49 -21.98 160.04
CA LYS A 573 -13.69 -21.52 160.76
C LYS A 573 -14.33 -22.61 161.62
N GLU A 574 -14.48 -23.82 161.11
CA GLU A 574 -15.00 -24.95 161.90
C GLU A 574 -14.14 -25.22 163.14
N LEU A 575 -12.81 -25.20 162.99
CA LEU A 575 -11.88 -25.35 164.10
C LEU A 575 -11.95 -24.17 165.07
N GLU A 576 -12.11 -22.94 164.57
CA GLU A 576 -12.27 -21.75 165.40
C GLU A 576 -13.56 -21.77 166.21
N GLU A 577 -14.68 -22.19 165.59
CA GLU A 577 -15.95 -22.43 166.27
C GLU A 577 -15.83 -23.53 167.33
N GLU A 578 -15.09 -24.61 167.05
CA GLU A 578 -14.83 -25.68 168.01
C GLU A 578 -13.99 -25.20 169.19
N ILE A 579 -12.93 -24.41 168.93
CA ILE A 579 -12.15 -23.76 169.98
C ILE A 579 -13.04 -22.84 170.82
N GLN A 580 -13.95 -22.10 170.19
CA GLN A 580 -14.87 -21.23 170.91
C GLN A 580 -15.86 -22.03 171.77
N ARG A 581 -16.41 -23.14 171.26
CA ARG A 581 -17.21 -24.08 172.03
C ARG A 581 -16.43 -24.58 173.25
N GLN A 582 -15.20 -25.03 173.05
CA GLN A 582 -14.31 -25.48 174.14
C GLN A 582 -14.03 -24.37 175.17
N ARG A 583 -13.78 -23.13 174.71
CA ARG A 583 -13.59 -21.98 175.62
C ARG A 583 -14.82 -21.72 176.49
N VAL A 584 -16.03 -21.79 175.93
CA VAL A 584 -17.28 -21.63 176.69
C VAL A 584 -17.39 -22.72 177.75
N THR A 585 -17.16 -23.99 177.40
CA THR A 585 -17.20 -25.09 178.36
C THR A 585 -16.16 -24.93 179.48
N ILE A 586 -14.95 -24.46 179.16
CA ILE A 586 -13.91 -24.16 180.16
C ILE A 586 -14.35 -22.99 181.06
N MET A 587 -14.97 -21.95 180.50
CA MET A 587 -15.48 -20.82 181.27
C MET A 587 -16.62 -21.21 182.20
N GLU A 588 -17.56 -22.04 181.75
CA GLU A 588 -18.64 -22.59 182.57
C GLU A 588 -18.07 -23.41 183.73
N GLY A 589 -17.16 -24.35 183.45
CA GLY A 589 -16.49 -25.12 184.51
C GLY A 589 -15.63 -24.27 185.46
N ALA A 590 -15.07 -23.14 184.98
CA ALA A 590 -14.37 -22.18 185.83
C ALA A 590 -15.34 -21.34 186.68
N GLU A 591 -16.54 -21.04 186.17
CA GLU A 591 -17.58 -20.30 186.90
C GLU A 591 -18.23 -21.17 187.96
N GLU A 592 -18.48 -22.45 187.68
CA GLU A 592 -18.89 -23.43 188.69
C GLU A 592 -17.86 -23.50 189.83
N LYS A 593 -16.56 -23.55 189.51
CA LYS A 593 -15.49 -23.46 190.52
C LYS A 593 -15.53 -22.16 191.31
N ARG A 594 -15.76 -21.01 190.65
CA ARG A 594 -15.89 -19.70 191.32
C ARG A 594 -17.12 -19.64 192.21
N GLU A 595 -18.24 -20.25 191.82
CA GLU A 595 -19.46 -20.28 192.62
C GLU A 595 -19.28 -21.12 193.89
N VAL A 596 -18.58 -22.26 193.79
CA VAL A 596 -18.17 -23.03 194.98
C VAL A 596 -17.30 -22.18 195.91
N ILE A 597 -16.37 -21.38 195.37
CA ILE A 597 -15.56 -20.43 196.15
C ILE A 597 -16.44 -19.33 196.78
N ARG A 598 -17.41 -18.76 196.04
CA ARG A 598 -18.33 -17.75 196.60
C ARG A 598 -19.16 -18.32 197.75
N GLN A 599 -19.71 -19.53 197.60
CA GLN A 599 -20.44 -20.21 198.67
C GLN A 599 -19.55 -20.44 199.89
N LEU A 600 -18.29 -20.83 199.69
CA LEU A 600 -17.31 -20.96 200.77
C LEU A 600 -17.01 -19.60 201.44
N CYS A 601 -16.78 -18.53 200.67
CA CYS A 601 -16.55 -17.18 201.19
C CYS A 601 -17.74 -16.66 201.98
N PHE A 602 -18.98 -16.92 201.54
CA PHE A 602 -20.19 -16.54 202.27
C PHE A 602 -20.27 -17.24 203.63
N SER A 603 -19.90 -18.54 203.69
CA SER A 603 -19.80 -19.27 204.95
C SER A 603 -18.72 -18.69 205.88
N LEU A 604 -17.56 -18.31 205.33
CA LEU A 604 -16.46 -17.65 206.06
C LEU A 604 -16.85 -16.28 206.61
N GLU A 605 -17.53 -15.44 205.82
CA GLU A 605 -18.01 -14.12 206.24
C GLU A 605 -19.06 -14.25 207.35
N HIS A 606 -19.89 -15.29 207.31
CA HIS A 606 -20.83 -15.62 208.37
C HIS A 606 -20.11 -15.94 209.69
N TYR A 607 -19.07 -16.77 209.65
CA TYR A 607 -18.23 -17.06 210.82
C TYR A 607 -17.44 -15.82 211.30
N ARG A 608 -16.92 -15.00 210.39
CA ARG A 608 -16.19 -13.77 210.69
C ARG A 608 -17.08 -12.71 211.34
N ASN A 609 -18.32 -12.55 210.88
CA ASN A 609 -19.30 -11.66 211.52
C ASN A 609 -19.72 -12.16 212.91
N GLY A 610 -19.82 -13.48 213.12
CA GLY A 610 -19.95 -14.06 214.45
C GLY A 610 -18.78 -13.68 215.37
N TYR A 611 -17.54 -13.79 214.86
CA TYR A 611 -16.33 -13.43 215.61
C TYR A 611 -16.22 -11.92 215.89
N HIS A 612 -16.63 -11.05 214.96
CA HIS A 612 -16.63 -9.60 215.16
C HIS A 612 -17.65 -9.16 216.24
N ARG A 613 -18.82 -9.79 216.30
CA ARG A 613 -19.78 -9.56 217.40
C ARG A 613 -19.20 -9.98 218.75
N LEU A 614 -18.44 -11.08 218.80
CA LEU A 614 -17.71 -11.51 220.00
C LEU A 614 -16.57 -10.54 220.38
N ARG A 615 -15.84 -10.00 219.39
CA ARG A 615 -14.70 -9.09 219.59
C ARG A 615 -15.13 -7.69 220.08
N GLN A 616 -16.30 -7.19 219.64
CA GLN A 616 -16.82 -5.90 220.09
C GLN A 616 -17.32 -5.91 221.56
N ALA A 617 -17.71 -7.08 222.09
CA ALA A 617 -18.11 -7.22 223.49
C ALA A 617 -16.94 -7.19 224.49
N CYS A 618 -15.69 -7.30 224.04
CA CYS A 618 -14.51 -7.40 224.93
C CYS A 618 -13.53 -6.19 224.87
N MET A 619 -13.74 -5.17 224.03
CA MET A 619 -12.76 -4.08 223.76
C MET A 619 -13.22 -2.67 224.19
N GLY A 620 -13.81 -2.57 225.40
CA GLY A 620 -14.12 -1.32 226.08
C GLY A 620 -12.96 -0.64 226.83
N ASN A 621 -11.71 -0.70 226.35
CA ASN A 621 -10.59 0.05 226.96
C ASN A 621 -9.47 0.50 225.97
N LYS A 622 -9.44 1.83 225.72
CA LYS A 622 -8.32 2.76 225.33
C LYS A 622 -7.79 2.92 223.87
N GLN A 623 -8.43 3.85 223.13
CA GLN A 623 -7.99 5.11 222.43
C GLN A 623 -6.71 5.30 221.53
N ARG A 624 -6.97 5.79 220.27
CA ARG A 624 -6.29 6.80 219.38
C ARG A 624 -5.13 6.47 218.36
N VAL A 625 -5.33 6.97 217.10
CA VAL A 625 -4.41 7.71 216.15
C VAL A 625 -3.84 7.00 214.85
N PRO A 626 -3.63 7.73 213.70
CA PRO A 626 -4.06 7.31 212.32
C PRO A 626 -3.14 7.65 211.08
N VAL A 627 -3.70 7.46 209.86
CA VAL A 627 -3.54 8.18 208.52
C VAL A 627 -2.49 7.74 207.47
N LEU A 628 -2.93 7.78 206.18
CA LEU A 628 -2.25 8.02 204.87
C LEU A 628 -2.36 6.81 203.89
N ALA A 629 -3.49 6.59 203.20
CA ALA A 629 -3.93 7.12 201.87
C ALA A 629 -2.91 6.80 200.74
N SER A 630 -3.24 6.12 199.64
CA SER A 630 -4.44 6.18 198.79
C SER A 630 -4.68 4.90 197.99
#